data_AF-A0A4R4ZPH2-F1
#
_entry.id   AF-A0A4R4ZPH2-F1
#
_cell.length_a   1.000
_cell.length_b   1.000
_cell.length_c   1.000
_cell.angle_alpha   90.00
_cell.angle_beta   90.00
_cell.angle_gamma   90.00
#
_symmetry.space_group_name_H-M   'P 1'
#
loop_
_entity.id
_entity.type
_entity.pdbx_description
1 polymer ?
#
loop_
_entity_poly.entity_id
_entity_poly.type
_entity_poly.pdbx_seq_one_letter_code
_entity_poly.pdbx_strand_id
1 'polypeptide(L)' 'MQDIAEEFPITVGGTSKVVDRLEVAGLCNRRANPDDRRSSIVELTTKGRKLVDKAMVAFEAELELRIGAVIPAY' A
#
# COMPACT_ATOMS: atom_id res chain seq x y z
N MET A 1 3.01 -7.72 8.46
CA MET A 1 1.62 -8.07 8.04
C MET A 1 0.57 -7.57 9.02
N GLN A 2 0.76 -7.71 10.34
CA GLN A 2 -0.19 -7.17 11.33
C GLN A 2 -0.36 -5.65 11.18
N ASP A 3 0.74 -4.90 11.06
CA ASP A 3 0.70 -3.44 10.88
C ASP A 3 -0.15 -3.02 9.67
N ILE A 4 -0.08 -3.78 8.56
CA ILE A 4 -0.92 -3.52 7.38
C ILE A 4 -2.40 -3.81 7.70
N ALA A 5 -2.69 -4.90 8.40
CA ALA A 5 -4.06 -5.22 8.78
C ALA A 5 -4.64 -4.27 9.84
N GLU A 6 -3.81 -3.61 10.64
CA GLU A 6 -4.22 -2.57 11.59
C GLU A 6 -4.51 -1.24 10.90
N GLU A 7 -3.70 -0.88 9.90
CA GLU A 7 -3.86 0.36 9.14
C GLU A 7 -5.08 0.33 8.21
N PHE A 8 -5.42 -0.85 7.66
CA PHE A 8 -6.55 -1.01 6.77
C PHE A 8 -7.73 -1.65 7.50
N PRO A 9 -8.99 -1.20 7.28
CA PRO A 9 -10.18 -1.78 7.89
C PRO A 9 -10.58 -3.12 7.24
N ILE A 10 -9.65 -4.08 7.19
CA ILE A 10 -9.81 -5.43 6.63
C ILE A 10 -9.23 -6.47 7.57
N THR A 11 -9.63 -7.73 7.41
CA THR A 11 -9.09 -8.83 8.22
C THR A 11 -7.63 -9.12 7.88
N VAL A 12 -6.90 -9.76 8.80
CA VAL A 12 -5.54 -10.28 8.55
C VAL A 12 -5.53 -11.23 7.34
N GLY A 13 -6.51 -12.12 7.22
CA GLY A 13 -6.63 -13.01 6.06
C GLY A 13 -6.92 -12.27 4.75
N GLY A 14 -7.70 -11.18 4.80
CA GLY A 14 -7.91 -10.29 3.66
C GLY A 14 -6.62 -9.57 3.25
N THR A 15 -5.87 -9.06 4.23
CA THR A 15 -4.57 -8.43 4.02
C THR A 15 -3.59 -9.37 3.32
N SER A 16 -3.50 -10.63 3.78
CA SER A 16 -2.68 -11.66 3.12
C SER A 16 -3.05 -11.84 1.65
N LYS A 17 -4.34 -11.96 1.33
CA LYS A 17 -4.80 -12.09 -0.07
C LYS A 17 -4.46 -10.89 -0.94
N VAL A 18 -4.51 -9.67 -0.38
CA VAL A 18 -4.11 -8.46 -1.10
C VAL A 18 -2.62 -8.49 -1.39
N VAL A 19 -1.80 -8.76 -0.39
CA VAL A 19 -0.35 -8.84 -0.55
C VAL A 19 0.06 -9.94 -1.52
N ASP A 20 -0.58 -11.11 -1.48
CA ASP A 20 -0.32 -12.21 -2.43
C ASP A 20 -0.54 -11.75 -3.88
N ARG A 21 -1.60 -10.97 -4.14
CA ARG A 21 -1.87 -10.42 -5.49
C ARG A 21 -0.85 -9.38 -5.90
N LEU A 22 -0.40 -8.52 -4.98
CA LEU A 22 0.64 -7.54 -5.24
C LEU A 22 1.99 -8.20 -5.53
N GLU A 23 2.31 -9.29 -4.83
CA GLU A 23 3.52 -10.08 -5.04
C GLU A 23 3.48 -10.80 -6.39
N VAL A 24 2.36 -11.46 -6.75
CA VAL A 24 2.16 -12.06 -8.07
C VAL A 24 2.28 -11.02 -9.21
N ALA A 25 1.84 -9.78 -8.97
CA ALA A 25 1.99 -8.68 -9.92
C ALA A 25 3.42 -8.09 -9.97
N GLY A 26 4.33 -8.54 -9.11
CA GLY A 26 5.70 -8.05 -8.98
C GLY A 26 5.80 -6.65 -8.38
N LEU A 27 4.80 -6.22 -7.61
CA LEU A 27 4.72 -4.89 -6.99
C LEU A 27 5.30 -4.86 -5.58
N CYS A 28 5.29 -5.98 -4.86
CA CYS A 28 6.00 -6.15 -3.59
C CYS A 28 6.70 -7.50 -3.53
N ASN A 29 7.62 -7.63 -2.58
CA ASN A 29 8.21 -8.90 -2.17
C ASN A 29 7.89 -9.15 -0.70
N ARG A 30 7.71 -10.42 -0.32
CA ARG A 30 7.63 -10.83 1.08
C ARG A 30 8.94 -11.48 1.51
N ARG A 31 9.45 -11.09 2.67
CA ARG A 31 10.55 -11.78 3.34
C ARG A 31 10.19 -12.14 4.78
N ALA A 32 10.75 -13.24 5.27
CA ALA A 32 10.63 -13.60 6.67
C ALA A 32 11.20 -12.45 7.53
N ASN A 33 10.50 -12.11 8.61
CA ASN A 33 11.03 -11.15 9.56
C ASN A 33 12.19 -11.81 10.35
N PRO A 34 13.41 -11.25 10.33
CA PRO A 34 14.55 -11.80 11.06
C PRO A 34 14.33 -11.85 12.57
N ASP A 35 13.51 -10.94 13.12
CA ASP A 35 13.26 -10.83 14.56
C ASP A 35 12.07 -11.69 15.02
N ASP A 36 11.21 -12.10 14.09
CA ASP A 36 10.11 -13.03 14.36
C ASP A 36 9.73 -13.84 13.11
N ARG A 37 10.18 -15.10 13.07
CA ARG A 37 9.89 -16.04 11.98
C ARG A 37 8.39 -16.32 11.74
N ARG A 38 7.51 -15.98 12.68
CA ARG A 38 6.04 -16.11 12.50
C ARG A 38 5.44 -14.93 11.75
N SER A 39 6.20 -13.86 11.55
CA SER A 39 5.79 -12.68 10.80
C SER A 39 6.61 -12.50 9.52
N SER A 40 6.11 -11.62 8.65
CA SER A 40 6.74 -11.29 7.39
C SER A 40 6.74 -9.78 7.17
N ILE A 41 7.85 -9.33 6.60
CA ILE A 41 8.06 -7.96 6.13
C ILE A 41 7.67 -7.91 4.66
N VAL A 42 6.83 -6.94 4.31
CA VAL A 42 6.42 -6.67 2.93
C VAL A 42 7.12 -5.41 2.47
N GLU A 43 7.85 -5.51 1.37
CA GLU A 43 8.58 -4.37 0.79
C GLU A 43 8.14 -4.15 -0.65
N LEU A 44 7.88 -2.90 -1.02
CA LEU A 44 7.64 -2.58 -2.44
C LEU A 44 8.87 -2.95 -3.27
N THR A 45 8.63 -3.46 -4.47
CA THR A 45 9.68 -3.55 -5.48
C THR A 45 9.94 -2.17 -6.09
N THR A 46 10.98 -2.05 -6.92
CA THR A 46 11.17 -0.85 -7.75
C THR A 46 9.97 -0.57 -8.66
N LYS A 47 9.33 -1.63 -9.18
CA LYS A 47 8.10 -1.51 -9.98
C LYS A 47 6.93 -1.00 -9.13
N GLY A 48 6.79 -1.53 -7.91
CA GLY A 48 5.78 -1.09 -6.94
C GLY A 48 5.93 0.39 -6.59
N ARG A 49 7.13 0.84 -6.23
CA ARG A 49 7.42 2.26 -5.95
C ARG A 49 7.01 3.17 -7.10
N LYS A 50 7.46 2.86 -8.33
CA LYS A 50 7.08 3.64 -9.53
C LYS A 50 5.57 3.67 -9.78
N LEU A 51 4.84 2.62 -9.41
CA LEU A 51 3.39 2.58 -9.54
C LEU A 51 2.73 3.51 -8.51
N VAL A 52 3.20 3.48 -7.26
CA VAL A 52 2.73 4.37 -6.21
C VAL A 52 2.96 5.83 -6.60
N ASP A 53 4.15 6.18 -7.09
CA ASP A 53 4.46 7.55 -7.53
C ASP A 53 3.45 8.05 -8.59
N LYS A 54 3.12 7.20 -9.56
CA LYS A 54 2.11 7.51 -10.59
C LYS A 54 0.70 7.62 -10.02
N ALA A 55 0.37 6.73 -9.08
CA ALA A 55 -0.94 6.72 -8.43
C ALA A 55 -1.14 7.99 -7.59
N MET A 56 -0.09 8.48 -6.91
CA MET A 56 -0.16 9.71 -6.12
C MET A 56 -0.43 10.93 -7.00
N VAL A 57 0.23 11.06 -8.15
CA VAL A 57 -0.06 12.15 -9.09
C VAL A 57 -1.52 12.13 -9.55
N ALA A 58 -2.05 10.95 -9.89
CA ALA A 58 -3.45 10.81 -10.29
C ALA A 58 -4.41 11.12 -9.12
N PHE A 59 -4.07 10.67 -7.92
CA PHE A 59 -4.85 10.92 -6.72
C PHE A 59 -4.92 12.40 -6.37
N GLU A 60 -3.78 13.09 -6.35
CA GLU A 60 -3.69 14.53 -6.08
C GLU A 60 -4.49 15.36 -7.12
N ALA A 61 -4.36 15.01 -8.40
CA ALA A 61 -5.12 15.69 -9.46
C ALA A 61 -6.63 15.54 -9.29
N GLU A 62 -7.11 14.34 -8.96
CA GLU A 62 -8.54 14.08 -8.71
C GLU A 62 -9.02 14.73 -7.41
N LEU A 63 -8.18 14.75 -6.37
CA LEU A 63 -8.49 15.39 -5.10
C LEU A 63 -8.68 16.90 -5.29
N GLU A 64 -7.76 17.55 -6.01
CA GLU A 64 -7.85 18.98 -6.33
C GLU A 64 -9.10 19.28 -7.16
N LEU A 65 -9.34 18.50 -8.22
CA LEU A 65 -10.49 18.70 -9.11
C LEU A 65 -11.84 18.61 -8.38
N ARG A 66 -11.96 17.70 -7.40
CA ARG A 66 -13.25 17.37 -6.76
C ARG A 66 -13.45 18.05 -5.42
N ILE A 67 -12.38 18.30 -4.68
CA ILE A 67 -12.42 18.74 -3.28
C ILE A 67 -11.64 20.05 -3.08
N GLY A 68 -10.73 20.43 -3.97
CA GLY A 68 -9.90 21.63 -3.83
C GLY A 68 -10.70 22.91 -3.57
N ALA A 69 -11.84 23.08 -4.23
CA ALA A 69 -12.70 24.26 -4.07
C ALA A 69 -13.36 24.40 -2.68
N VAL A 70 -13.41 23.35 -1.87
CA VAL A 70 -14.04 23.35 -0.53
C VAL A 70 -13.00 23.28 0.61
N ILE A 71 -11.71 23.18 0.29
CA ILE A 71 -10.63 23.25 1.29
C ILE A 71 -10.08 24.69 1.28
N PRO A 72 -10.21 25.45 2.38
CA PRO A 72 -9.61 26.78 2.46
C PRO A 72 -8.07 26.66 2.33
N ALA A 73 -7.46 27.54 1.53
CA ALA A 73 -6.02 27.72 1.56
C ALA A 73 -5.62 28.17 2.98
N TYR A 74 -4.74 27.40 3.63
CA TYR A 74 -4.21 27.73 4.96
C TYR A 74 -3.06 28.72 4.85
#